data_AF-A0A013UF22-F1
#
_entry.id   AF-A0A013UF22-F1
#
_cell.length_a   1.000
_cell.length_b   1.000
_cell.length_c   1.000
_cell.angle_alpha   90.00
_cell.angle_beta   90.00
_cell.angle_gamma   90.00
#
_symmetry.space_group_name_H-M   'P 1'
#
loop_
_entity.id
_entity.type
_entity.pdbx_description
1 polymer ?
#
loop_
_entity_poly.entity_id
_entity_poly.type
_entity_poly.pdbx_seq_one_letter_code
_entity_poly.pdbx_strand_id
1 'polypeptide(L)'
;MYNIFESKVPLKSNVDFTLLYNDKNIIAFRIRENSNIDYVKEPYKNFTANAYFYNVVNNKFIELPVLNSDSEDKSKSTDILQGDQLTYDSKKGQYIYLANIKSYKTGKIQSVKTVFNSNLKCISSTLGCETIGALSATKAN
;
A
#
# COMPACT_ATOMS: atom_id res chain seq x y z
N MET A 1 28.93 -26.33 9.30
CA MET A 1 29.03 -25.13 10.17
C MET A 1 28.63 -23.94 9.32
N TYR A 2 27.42 -23.39 9.50
CA TYR A 2 27.02 -22.16 8.81
C TYR A 2 27.62 -21.00 9.60
N ASN A 3 28.61 -20.31 9.02
CA ASN A 3 29.06 -19.03 9.56
C ASN A 3 27.92 -18.03 9.31
N ILE A 4 27.10 -17.79 10.34
CA ILE A 4 26.12 -16.70 10.31
C ILE A 4 26.95 -15.42 10.40
N PHE A 5 27.08 -14.73 9.27
CA PHE A 5 27.76 -13.45 9.20
C PHE A 5 26.83 -12.41 9.83
N GLU A 6 26.98 -12.16 11.13
CA GLU A 6 26.20 -11.15 11.84
C GLU A 6 26.91 -9.79 11.68
N SER A 7 26.41 -8.95 10.77
CA SER A 7 26.88 -7.56 10.61
C SER A 7 25.73 -6.60 10.77
N LYS A 8 25.88 -5.59 11.64
CA LYS A 8 24.93 -4.48 11.75
C LYS A 8 25.18 -3.50 10.61
N VAL A 9 24.17 -3.28 9.78
CA VAL A 9 24.18 -2.33 8.67
C VAL A 9 23.04 -1.31 8.86
N PRO A 10 23.24 -0.03 8.48
CA PRO A 10 22.20 0.98 8.63
C PRO A 10 21.05 0.75 7.65
N LEU A 11 19.82 0.83 8.16
CA LEU A 11 18.60 0.94 7.35
C LEU A 11 18.37 2.42 6.99
N LYS A 12 18.26 2.70 5.69
CA LYS A 12 17.86 4.01 5.17
C LYS A 12 16.42 3.91 4.68
N SER A 13 15.48 4.55 5.38
CA SER A 13 14.06 4.51 5.04
C SER A 13 13.50 5.92 4.81
N ASN A 14 12.59 6.04 3.84
CA ASN A 14 11.80 7.24 3.60
C ASN A 14 10.32 6.86 3.58
N VAL A 15 9.52 7.56 4.40
CA VAL A 15 8.08 7.35 4.51
C VAL A 15 7.36 8.60 4.03
N ASP A 16 6.43 8.41 3.10
CA ASP A 16 5.59 9.46 2.54
C ASP A 16 4.11 9.21 2.87
N PHE A 17 3.40 10.26 3.22
CA PHE A 17 1.97 10.25 3.52
C PHE A 17 1.21 11.11 2.51
N THR A 18 0.07 10.63 2.03
CA THR A 18 -0.76 11.41 1.10
C THR A 18 -2.24 11.19 1.38
N LEU A 19 -2.99 12.28 1.58
CA LEU A 19 -4.44 12.22 1.63
C LEU A 19 -4.99 11.94 0.22
N LEU A 20 -5.75 10.86 0.08
CA LEU A 20 -6.34 10.46 -1.19
C LEU A 20 -7.77 10.96 -1.35
N TYR A 21 -8.52 11.02 -0.24
CA TYR A 21 -9.92 11.36 -0.25
C TYR A 21 -10.43 11.73 1.15
N ASN A 22 -11.40 12.64 1.20
CA ASN A 22 -12.06 13.05 2.43
C ASN A 22 -13.51 13.48 2.11
N ASP A 23 -14.48 12.78 2.69
CA ASP A 23 -15.88 13.21 2.75
C ASP A 23 -16.42 13.07 4.18
N LYS A 24 -17.73 13.30 4.35
CA LYS A 24 -18.41 13.20 5.65
C LYS A 24 -18.40 11.80 6.28
N ASN A 25 -18.12 10.75 5.51
CA ASN A 25 -18.19 9.35 5.92
C ASN A 25 -16.83 8.68 5.95
N ILE A 26 -15.98 8.94 4.95
CA ILE A 26 -14.72 8.25 4.69
C ILE A 26 -13.56 9.24 4.59
N ILE A 27 -12.50 8.93 5.32
CA ILE A 27 -11.16 9.50 5.14
C ILE A 27 -10.27 8.40 4.58
N ALA A 28 -9.57 8.68 3.49
CA ALA A 28 -8.60 7.74 2.93
C ALA A 28 -7.26 8.40 2.66
N PHE A 29 -6.19 7.70 2.99
CA PHE A 29 -4.82 8.16 2.82
C PHE A 29 -3.91 7.00 2.44
N ARG A 30 -2.76 7.31 1.89
CA ARG A 30 -1.72 6.36 1.50
C ARG A 30 -0.47 6.60 2.34
N ILE A 31 0.20 5.52 2.69
CA ILE A 31 1.59 5.54 3.14
C ILE A 31 2.44 4.80 2.11
N ARG A 32 3.57 5.41 1.72
CA ARG A 32 4.62 4.76 0.94
C ARG A 32 5.88 4.68 1.77
N GLU A 33 6.53 3.53 1.75
CA GLU A 33 7.83 3.36 2.37
C GLU A 33 8.84 2.87 1.33
N ASN A 34 9.99 3.52 1.28
CA ASN A 34 11.14 3.07 0.50
C ASN A 34 12.29 2.83 1.46
N SER A 35 12.70 1.57 1.58
CA SER A 35 13.68 1.09 2.53
C SER A 35 14.88 0.51 1.79
N ASN A 36 16.07 0.82 2.26
CA ASN A 36 17.34 0.39 1.67
C ASN A 36 18.32 -0.05 2.75
N ILE A 37 18.83 -1.27 2.64
CA ILE A 37 19.84 -1.85 3.52
C ILE A 37 21.12 -2.05 2.71
N ASP A 38 22.14 -1.28 3.06
CA ASP A 38 23.44 -1.28 2.38
C ASP A 38 24.36 -2.33 3.01
N TYR A 39 24.46 -3.53 2.40
CA TYR A 39 25.35 -4.60 2.83
C TYR A 39 26.37 -4.98 1.75
N VAL A 40 27.46 -5.64 2.15
CA VAL A 40 28.75 -5.74 1.43
C VAL A 40 28.68 -6.19 -0.05
N LYS A 41 27.62 -6.89 -0.47
CA LYS A 41 27.48 -7.39 -1.85
C LYS A 41 26.61 -6.50 -2.72
N GLU A 42 25.32 -6.39 -2.38
CA GLU A 42 24.35 -5.60 -3.13
C GLU A 42 23.30 -5.04 -2.16
N PRO A 43 22.90 -3.76 -2.25
CA PRO A 43 21.91 -3.20 -1.35
C PRO A 43 20.54 -3.84 -1.56
N TYR A 44 19.91 -4.31 -0.46
CA TYR A 44 18.52 -4.73 -0.48
C TYR A 44 17.63 -3.50 -0.46
N LYS A 45 16.69 -3.42 -1.40
CA LYS A 45 15.66 -2.38 -1.43
C LYS A 45 14.28 -2.98 -1.32
N ASN A 46 13.41 -2.26 -0.63
CA ASN A 46 12.00 -2.57 -0.54
C ASN A 46 11.19 -1.30 -0.79
N PHE A 47 10.13 -1.44 -1.58
CA PHE A 47 9.14 -0.39 -1.78
C PHE A 47 7.77 -0.94 -1.42
N THR A 48 7.17 -0.38 -0.38
CA THR A 48 5.78 -0.67 -0.02
C THR A 48 4.89 0.54 -0.26
N ALA A 49 3.63 0.26 -0.62
CA ALA A 49 2.58 1.24 -0.63
C ALA A 49 1.29 0.60 -0.13
N ASN A 50 0.70 1.20 0.91
CA ASN A 50 -0.56 0.77 1.48
C ASN A 50 -1.54 1.94 1.49
N ALA A 51 -2.80 1.66 1.19
CA ALA A 51 -3.89 2.62 1.29
C ALA A 51 -4.74 2.27 2.50
N TYR A 52 -5.10 3.28 3.29
CA TYR A 52 -5.86 3.15 4.51
C TYR A 52 -7.18 3.89 4.35
N PHE A 53 -8.25 3.29 4.85
CA PHE A 53 -9.59 3.85 4.78
C PHE A 53 -10.22 3.80 6.15
N TYR A 54 -10.71 4.95 6.60
CA TYR A 54 -11.38 5.11 7.87
C TYR A 54 -12.81 5.59 7.64
N ASN A 55 -13.77 4.82 8.12
CA ASN A 55 -15.17 5.22 8.18
C ASN A 55 -15.44 5.89 9.51
N VAL A 56 -15.67 7.21 9.48
CA VAL A 56 -15.86 8.02 10.69
C VAL A 56 -17.21 7.78 11.37
N VAL A 57 -18.19 7.24 10.63
CA VAL A 57 -19.56 7.01 11.13
C VAL A 57 -19.63 5.74 11.97
N ASN A 58 -19.05 4.64 11.49
CA ASN A 58 -19.08 3.35 12.16
C ASN A 58 -17.73 2.95 12.80
N ASN A 59 -16.75 3.86 12.81
CA ASN A 59 -15.44 3.69 13.41
C ASN A 59 -14.70 2.43 12.88
N LYS A 60 -14.82 2.18 11.58
CA LYS A 60 -14.16 1.05 10.92
C LYS A 60 -12.92 1.51 10.19
N PHE A 61 -11.81 0.82 10.39
CA PHE A 61 -10.56 1.06 9.69
C PHE A 61 -10.18 -0.18 8.89
N ILE A 62 -9.73 0.02 7.65
CA ILE A 62 -9.19 -1.06 6.82
C ILE A 62 -7.87 -0.64 6.19
N GLU A 63 -7.01 -1.62 6.00
CA GLU A 63 -5.77 -1.50 5.24
C GLU A 63 -5.90 -2.30 3.94
N LEU A 64 -5.58 -1.63 2.83
CA LEU A 64 -5.44 -2.22 1.51
C LEU A 64 -3.94 -2.27 1.17
N PRO A 65 -3.31 -3.45 1.18
CA PRO A 65 -1.97 -3.60 0.65
C PRO A 65 -2.01 -3.40 -0.86
N VAL A 66 -1.27 -2.40 -1.37
CA VAL A 66 -1.30 -2.04 -2.81
C VAL A 66 -0.07 -2.59 -3.51
N LEU A 67 1.10 -2.43 -2.89
CA LEU A 67 2.37 -2.88 -3.44
C LEU A 67 3.31 -3.28 -2.31
N ASN A 68 3.92 -4.44 -2.44
CA ASN A 68 5.12 -4.82 -1.70
C ASN A 68 6.12 -5.38 -2.71
N SER A 69 7.17 -4.62 -2.99
CA SER A 69 8.18 -4.99 -3.98
C SER A 69 9.56 -4.97 -3.38
N ASP A 70 10.17 -6.15 -3.34
CA ASP A 70 11.56 -6.34 -2.99
C ASP A 70 12.44 -6.28 -4.23
N SER A 71 13.66 -5.78 -4.05
CA SER A 71 14.72 -5.91 -5.05
C SER A 71 15.07 -7.38 -5.21
N GLU A 72 15.01 -7.90 -6.44
CA GLU A 72 15.55 -9.22 -6.76
C GLU A 72 17.07 -9.16 -6.93
N ASP A 73 17.74 -10.28 -6.63
CA ASP A 73 19.20 -10.43 -6.72
C ASP A 73 19.76 -9.76 -7.98
N LYS A 74 20.70 -8.81 -7.75
CA LYS A 74 21.42 -7.98 -8.74
C LYS A 74 20.65 -6.79 -9.33
N SER A 75 19.33 -6.70 -9.16
CA SER A 75 18.55 -5.54 -9.62
C SER A 75 18.29 -4.59 -8.44
N LYS A 76 18.94 -3.42 -8.44
CA LYS A 76 18.76 -2.37 -7.40
C LYS A 76 17.42 -1.64 -7.52
N SER A 77 16.39 -2.30 -8.04
CA SER A 77 15.15 -1.70 -8.50
C SER A 77 13.95 -2.48 -7.96
N THR A 78 12.89 -1.73 -7.66
CA THR A 78 11.61 -2.24 -7.20
C THR A 78 10.53 -1.72 -8.15
N ASP A 79 9.39 -2.39 -8.17
CA ASP A 79 8.19 -1.82 -8.77
C ASP A 79 7.82 -0.54 -8.00
N ILE A 80 7.16 0.40 -8.69
CA ILE A 80 6.81 1.69 -8.08
C ILE A 80 5.33 2.01 -8.29
N LEU A 81 4.72 2.60 -7.27
CA LEU A 81 3.41 3.23 -7.39
C LEU A 81 3.56 4.58 -8.12
N GLN A 82 3.08 4.65 -9.37
CA GLN A 82 3.12 5.90 -10.15
C GLN A 82 2.04 6.89 -9.73
N GLY A 83 0.90 6.38 -9.25
CA GLY A 83 -0.20 7.20 -8.79
C GLY A 83 -1.39 6.34 -8.41
N ASP A 84 -2.23 6.90 -7.56
CA ASP A 84 -3.44 6.30 -7.04
C ASP A 84 -4.45 7.37 -6.64
N GLN A 85 -5.70 6.96 -6.55
CA GLN A 85 -6.80 7.81 -6.14
C GLN A 85 -7.94 6.98 -5.57
N LEU A 86 -8.72 7.60 -4.70
CA LEU A 86 -10.04 7.11 -4.31
C LEU A 86 -11.10 8.06 -4.85
N THR A 87 -12.16 7.49 -5.42
CA THR A 87 -13.33 8.23 -5.92
C THR A 87 -14.61 7.62 -5.34
N TYR A 88 -15.68 8.41 -5.28
CA TYR A 88 -17.00 7.96 -4.83
C TYR A 88 -18.02 7.99 -5.97
N ASP A 89 -18.62 6.84 -6.27
CA ASP A 89 -19.75 6.71 -7.20
C ASP A 89 -21.06 6.83 -6.41
N SER A 90 -21.66 8.02 -6.45
CA SER A 90 -22.91 8.31 -5.74
C SER A 90 -24.12 7.55 -6.28
N LYS A 91 -24.10 7.11 -7.54
CA LYS A 91 -25.19 6.33 -8.14
C LYS A 91 -25.22 4.91 -7.59
N LYS A 92 -24.04 4.36 -7.26
CA LYS A 92 -23.89 3.00 -6.74
C LYS A 92 -23.68 2.94 -5.23
N GLY A 93 -23.38 4.07 -4.59
CA GLY A 93 -23.00 4.12 -3.17
C GLY A 93 -21.69 3.37 -2.90
N GLN A 94 -20.71 3.54 -3.80
CA GLN A 94 -19.46 2.77 -3.79
C GLN A 94 -18.24 3.68 -3.83
N TYR A 95 -17.21 3.28 -3.11
CA TYR A 95 -15.88 3.88 -3.19
C TYR A 95 -15.01 3.03 -4.11
N ILE A 96 -14.33 3.67 -5.05
CA ILE A 96 -13.48 3.03 -6.06
C ILE A 96 -12.05 3.53 -5.89
N TYR A 97 -11.19 2.65 -5.40
CA TYR A 97 -9.75 2.86 -5.35
C TYR A 97 -9.13 2.35 -6.65
N LEU A 98 -8.27 3.18 -7.26
CA LEU A 98 -7.51 2.84 -8.46
C LEU A 98 -6.04 3.22 -8.24
N ALA A 99 -5.13 2.30 -8.51
CA ALA A 99 -3.69 2.49 -8.43
C ALA A 99 -3.00 1.99 -9.70
N ASN A 100 -1.93 2.67 -10.11
CA ASN A 100 -1.09 2.30 -11.24
C ASN A 100 0.32 1.95 -10.78
N ILE A 101 0.70 0.70 -10.98
CA ILE A 101 2.00 0.15 -10.59
C ILE A 101 2.85 -0.01 -11.84
N LYS A 102 4.03 0.59 -11.87
CA LYS A 102 5.01 0.38 -12.95
C LYS A 102 5.99 -0.70 -12.55
N SER A 103 6.04 -1.74 -13.37
CA SER A 103 7.00 -2.83 -13.19
C SER A 103 8.41 -2.37 -13.55
N TYR A 104 9.40 -2.61 -12.69
CA TYR A 104 10.80 -2.29 -13.01
C TYR A 104 11.37 -3.21 -14.09
N LYS A 105 10.93 -4.48 -14.12
CA LYS A 105 11.42 -5.48 -15.08
C LYS A 105 10.95 -5.20 -16.50
N THR A 106 9.68 -4.87 -16.64
CA THR A 106 9.05 -4.75 -17.97
C THR A 106 8.79 -3.30 -18.38
N GLY A 107 8.86 -2.36 -17.44
CA GLY A 107 8.46 -0.97 -17.64
C GLY A 107 6.95 -0.77 -17.84
N LYS A 108 6.15 -1.85 -17.89
CA LYS A 108 4.71 -1.81 -18.12
C LYS A 108 3.97 -1.33 -16.87
N ILE A 109 2.83 -0.68 -17.10
CA ILE A 109 1.93 -0.23 -16.04
C ILE A 109 0.81 -1.26 -15.90
N GLN A 110 0.60 -1.72 -14.67
CA GLN A 110 -0.54 -2.53 -14.27
C GLN A 110 -1.45 -1.72 -13.36
N SER A 111 -2.76 -1.73 -13.65
CA SER A 111 -3.75 -1.08 -12.80
C SER A 111 -4.35 -2.06 -11.80
N VAL A 112 -4.38 -1.64 -10.53
CA VAL A 112 -5.07 -2.33 -9.44
C VAL A 112 -6.32 -1.53 -9.12
N LYS A 113 -7.47 -2.21 -9.06
CA LYS A 113 -8.75 -1.60 -8.73
C LYS A 113 -9.38 -2.34 -7.55
N THR A 114 -9.85 -1.60 -6.57
CA THR A 114 -10.64 -2.14 -5.46
C THR A 114 -11.91 -1.32 -5.29
N VAL A 115 -13.04 -1.99 -5.08
CA VAL A 115 -14.35 -1.37 -4.89
C VAL A 115 -14.87 -1.73 -3.51
N PHE A 116 -15.28 -0.71 -2.75
CA PHE A 116 -15.89 -0.85 -1.43
C PHE A 116 -17.32 -0.30 -1.44
N ASN A 117 -18.18 -0.86 -0.59
CA ASN A 117 -19.42 -0.19 -0.23
C ASN A 117 -19.19 0.89 0.84
N SER A 118 -20.25 1.62 1.21
CA SER A 118 -20.17 2.68 2.23
C SER A 118 -19.70 2.22 3.61
N ASN A 119 -19.80 0.92 3.93
CA ASN A 119 -19.32 0.34 5.19
C ASN A 119 -17.89 -0.23 5.07
N LEU A 120 -17.13 0.18 4.06
CA LEU A 120 -15.78 -0.32 3.77
C LEU A 120 -15.73 -1.85 3.68
N LYS A 121 -16.80 -2.49 3.19
CA LYS A 121 -16.78 -3.90 2.83
C LYS A 121 -16.32 -4.00 1.38
N CYS A 122 -15.30 -4.80 1.13
CA CYS A 122 -14.82 -5.06 -0.22
C CYS A 122 -15.91 -5.77 -1.03
N ILE A 123 -16.20 -5.22 -2.20
CA ILE A 123 -17.11 -5.78 -3.21
C ILE A 123 -16.29 -6.54 -4.24
N SER A 124 -15.18 -5.96 -4.69
CA SER A 124 -14.24 -6.58 -5.62
C SER A 124 -12.85 -5.96 -5.50
N SER A 125 -11.81 -6.73 -5.78
CA SER A 125 -10.44 -6.24 -5.89
C SER A 125 -9.66 -7.03 -6.93
N THR A 126 -8.78 -6.36 -7.67
CA THR A 126 -7.80 -7.01 -8.55
C THR A 126 -6.87 -7.96 -7.78
N LEU A 127 -6.57 -7.67 -6.51
CA LEU A 127 -5.69 -8.48 -5.65
C LEU A 127 -6.44 -9.45 -4.73
N GLY A 128 -7.77 -9.60 -4.91
CA GLY A 128 -8.62 -10.38 -4.02
C GLY A 128 -9.04 -9.61 -2.76
N CYS A 129 -10.29 -9.76 -2.34
CA CYS A 129 -10.83 -9.06 -1.16
C CYS A 129 -10.31 -9.65 0.16
N GLU A 130 -9.82 -10.89 0.15
CA GLU A 130 -9.23 -11.62 1.27
C GLU A 130 -7.92 -11.00 1.77
N THR A 131 -7.27 -10.18 0.94
CA THR A 131 -6.02 -9.48 1.29
C THR A 131 -6.24 -8.21 2.11
N ILE A 132 -7.50 -7.82 2.32
CA ILE A 132 -7.86 -6.55 2.97
C ILE A 132 -8.18 -6.81 4.44
N GLY A 133 -7.32 -6.30 5.31
CA GLY A 133 -7.48 -6.41 6.76
C GLY A 133 -8.45 -5.37 7.30
N ALA A 134 -9.38 -5.78 8.16
CA ALA A 134 -10.12 -4.87 9.01
C ALA A 134 -9.44 -4.78 10.37
N LEU A 135 -9.06 -3.56 10.76
CA LEU A 135 -8.56 -3.28 12.10
C LEU A 135 -9.67 -2.57 12.88
N SER A 136 -9.91 -2.99 14.12
CA SER A 136 -10.78 -2.24 15.02
C SER A 136 -10.08 -0.93 15.36
N ALA A 137 -10.62 0.21 14.91
CA ALA A 137 -10.14 1.51 15.32
C ALA A 137 -10.48 1.71 16.81
N THR A 138 -9.48 1.76 17.67
CA THR A 138 -9.66 2.18 19.06
C THR A 138 -9.81 3.69 19.07
N LYS A 139 -10.88 4.20 19.69
CA LYS A 139 -10.97 5.64 19.96
C LYS A 139 -9.81 6.01 20.89
N ALA A 140 -9.01 6.99 20.51
CA ALA A 140 -8.10 7.65 21.44
C ALA A 140 -8.97 8.37 22.49
N ASN A 141 -8.67 8.12 23.77
CA ASN A 141 -9.27 8.82 24.91
C ASN A 141 -8.73 10.26 25.01
#